data_AF-A0A1Z4JN20-F1
#
_entry.id   AF-A0A1Z4JN20-F1
#
_cell.length_a   1.000
_cell.length_b   1.000
_cell.length_c   1.000
_cell.angle_alpha   90.00
_cell.angle_beta   90.00
_cell.angle_gamma   90.00
#
_symmetry.space_group_name_H-M   'P 1'
#
loop_
_entity.id
_entity.type
_entity.pdbx_description
1 polymer ?
#
loop_
_entity_poly.entity_id
_entity_poly.type
_entity_poly.pdbx_seq_one_letter_code
_entity_poly.pdbx_strand_id
1 'polypeptide(L)'
;MSNYCHFYCIVSIKFIAILAASVAIPSTSAIAQECNSVSLWEQNSFSSLNFSERYIRHSSFLGYLSDPRLPNPNTKVEFEDATFDVLPGFSCRQNIPSVSIRSRNYPKRWMRHSFWRIRFDEYDQGAQPSDLFKKDASFEMVPGLAGQCVSFRSVNYPDRYIRHRNFELWLDVLENTDLFRRDATFCKQPPRAGYYRATDESSKPPDTPPTIPTISVSLPQSQTFLVQGSGFLPGKQVAIRIADDALNPNLFYYTTATANGSINMTLSIPCSPGRLYFSANDGRQNSSDRTGMLWSNTVTLSCQ
;
A
#
# COMPACT_ATOMS: atom_id res chain seq x y z
N MET A 1 -73.43 70.95 -40.67
CA MET A 1 -72.97 72.11 -39.88
C MET A 1 -71.57 71.77 -39.38
N SER A 2 -70.55 72.52 -39.83
CA SER A 2 -69.27 72.91 -39.17
C SER A 2 -68.71 72.05 -38.02
N ASN A 3 -67.40 71.79 -37.85
CA ASN A 3 -66.18 72.59 -38.11
C ASN A 3 -64.88 71.77 -37.87
N TYR A 4 -63.73 72.35 -38.26
CA TYR A 4 -62.31 71.91 -38.24
C TYR A 4 -61.62 71.69 -36.87
N CYS A 5 -60.53 70.87 -36.84
CA CYS A 5 -59.13 71.18 -36.40
C CYS A 5 -58.31 69.87 -36.14
N HIS A 6 -57.26 69.53 -36.93
CA HIS A 6 -55.82 69.88 -36.84
C HIS A 6 -55.04 69.31 -35.64
N PHE A 7 -54.07 68.39 -35.87
CA PHE A 7 -52.61 68.63 -35.78
C PHE A 7 -51.79 67.33 -35.99
N TYR A 8 -50.85 67.37 -36.94
CA TYR A 8 -49.75 66.41 -37.11
C TYR A 8 -48.62 66.79 -36.13
N CYS A 9 -47.95 65.80 -35.52
CA CYS A 9 -46.63 66.00 -34.93
C CYS A 9 -45.74 64.75 -35.06
N ILE A 10 -44.53 64.98 -35.55
CA ILE A 10 -43.42 64.06 -35.85
C ILE A 10 -42.64 63.80 -34.55
N VAL A 11 -42.34 62.55 -34.17
CA VAL A 11 -41.07 62.20 -33.45
C VAL A 11 -40.67 60.73 -33.66
N SER A 12 -39.61 60.54 -34.44
CA SER A 12 -38.46 59.61 -34.27
C SER A 12 -38.67 58.26 -33.55
N ILE A 13 -38.69 57.16 -34.31
CA ILE A 13 -38.51 55.80 -33.78
C ILE A 13 -37.01 55.57 -33.55
N LYS A 14 -36.58 55.58 -32.28
CA LYS A 14 -35.26 55.11 -31.86
C LYS A 14 -35.23 53.58 -31.98
N PHE A 15 -34.27 53.06 -32.74
CA PHE A 15 -33.86 51.65 -32.67
C PHE A 15 -33.36 51.34 -31.25
N ILE A 16 -34.12 50.56 -30.49
CA ILE A 16 -33.66 49.99 -29.22
C ILE A 16 -33.02 48.64 -29.57
N ALA A 17 -31.70 48.56 -29.42
CA ALA A 17 -30.99 47.30 -29.41
C ALA A 17 -31.45 46.49 -28.18
N ILE A 18 -32.16 45.39 -28.41
CA ILE A 18 -32.49 44.43 -27.37
C ILE A 18 -31.19 43.69 -27.03
N LEU A 19 -30.55 44.04 -25.91
CA LEU A 19 -29.55 43.16 -25.30
C LEU A 19 -30.25 41.86 -24.91
N ALA A 20 -29.87 40.76 -25.54
CA ALA A 20 -30.20 39.43 -25.04
C ALA A 20 -29.48 39.24 -23.70
N ALA A 21 -30.20 39.41 -22.59
CA ALA A 21 -29.71 38.97 -21.29
C ALA A 21 -29.66 37.44 -21.33
N SER A 22 -28.44 36.89 -21.43
CA SER A 22 -28.21 35.47 -21.23
C SER A 22 -28.67 35.11 -19.82
N VAL A 23 -29.83 34.46 -19.70
CA VAL A 23 -30.21 33.80 -18.46
C VAL A 23 -29.26 32.62 -18.32
N ALA A 24 -28.24 32.78 -17.49
CA ALA A 24 -27.44 31.67 -17.01
C ALA A 24 -28.40 30.76 -16.24
N ILE A 25 -28.85 29.67 -16.87
CA ILE A 25 -29.46 28.58 -16.15
C ILE A 25 -28.37 28.09 -15.21
N PRO A 26 -28.53 28.15 -13.87
CA PRO A 26 -27.57 27.53 -12.98
C PRO A 26 -27.56 26.05 -13.36
N SER A 27 -26.44 25.60 -13.93
CA SER A 27 -26.17 24.18 -14.03
C SER A 27 -26.19 23.70 -12.58
N THR A 28 -27.22 22.95 -12.22
CA THR A 28 -27.19 22.17 -11.00
C THR A 28 -26.05 21.18 -11.21
N SER A 29 -24.84 21.56 -10.80
CA SER A 29 -23.80 20.62 -10.48
C SER A 29 -24.46 19.62 -9.55
N ALA A 30 -24.65 18.40 -10.05
CA ALA A 30 -25.06 17.29 -9.21
C ALA A 30 -24.00 17.22 -8.11
N ILE A 31 -24.34 17.71 -6.92
CA ILE A 31 -23.52 17.54 -5.75
C ILE A 31 -23.39 16.02 -5.62
N ALA A 32 -22.18 15.51 -5.87
CA ALA A 32 -21.88 14.12 -5.60
C ALA A 32 -22.31 13.88 -4.16
N GLN A 33 -23.31 13.01 -3.98
CA GLN A 33 -23.88 12.70 -2.69
C GLN A 33 -22.77 12.10 -1.82
N GLU A 34 -22.13 12.93 -1.00
CA GLU A 34 -21.06 12.51 -0.11
C GLU A 34 -21.67 11.55 0.92
N CYS A 35 -21.39 10.27 0.73
CA CYS A 35 -21.74 9.22 1.67
C CYS A 35 -21.08 9.59 2.99
N ASN A 36 -21.87 9.82 4.04
CA ASN A 36 -21.38 10.19 5.38
C ASN A 36 -20.08 9.42 5.69
N SER A 37 -18.97 10.16 5.84
CA SER A 37 -17.65 9.58 5.96
C SER A 37 -17.46 9.03 7.36
N VAL A 38 -17.33 7.71 7.47
CA VAL A 38 -16.84 7.08 8.69
C VAL A 38 -15.31 7.15 8.66
N SER A 39 -14.72 7.96 9.54
CA SER A 39 -13.26 8.06 9.63
C SER A 39 -12.66 6.82 10.28
N LEU A 40 -12.40 5.77 9.51
CA LEU A 40 -11.75 4.57 10.03
C LEU A 40 -10.76 4.03 8.98
N TRP A 41 -9.48 4.36 9.15
CA TRP A 41 -8.38 3.63 8.53
C TRP A 41 -8.16 2.33 9.30
N GLU A 42 -9.17 1.47 9.35
CA GLU A 42 -9.07 0.19 10.04
C GLU A 42 -8.59 -0.87 9.07
N GLN A 43 -7.40 -1.41 9.35
CA GLN A 43 -6.89 -2.60 8.67
C GLN A 43 -7.58 -3.83 9.22
N ASN A 44 -8.15 -4.64 8.33
CA ASN A 44 -8.90 -5.83 8.70
C ASN A 44 -8.65 -6.97 7.74
N SER A 45 -8.90 -8.16 8.23
CA SER A 45 -9.05 -9.37 7.43
C SER A 45 -10.46 -9.93 7.61
N PHE A 46 -10.90 -10.78 6.70
CA PHE A 46 -12.26 -11.32 6.72
C PHE A 46 -12.21 -12.84 6.57
N SER A 47 -12.48 -13.58 7.64
CA SER A 47 -12.57 -15.05 7.59
C SER A 47 -13.95 -15.49 7.10
N SER A 48 -14.03 -16.56 6.32
CA SER A 48 -15.31 -17.16 5.93
C SER A 48 -16.01 -17.73 7.16
N LEU A 49 -17.34 -17.66 7.20
CA LEU A 49 -18.09 -18.22 8.31
C LEU A 49 -18.07 -19.76 8.33
N ASN A 50 -18.30 -20.39 7.19
CA ASN A 50 -18.34 -21.85 7.05
C ASN A 50 -16.98 -22.49 6.77
N PHE A 51 -15.96 -21.69 6.48
CA PHE A 51 -14.55 -22.09 6.42
C PHE A 51 -13.72 -21.12 7.25
N SER A 52 -13.84 -21.18 8.58
CA SER A 52 -13.22 -20.23 9.54
C SER A 52 -11.72 -20.05 9.38
N GLU A 53 -11.05 -21.10 8.91
CA GLU A 53 -9.61 -21.15 8.65
C GLU A 53 -9.19 -20.34 7.41
N ARG A 54 -10.15 -19.95 6.56
CA ARG A 54 -9.89 -19.28 5.29
C ARG A 54 -10.36 -17.83 5.28
N TYR A 55 -9.60 -16.99 4.60
CA TYR A 55 -9.75 -15.54 4.55
C TYR A 55 -9.95 -15.07 3.12
N ILE A 56 -10.76 -14.02 2.97
CA ILE A 56 -10.76 -13.22 1.74
C ILE A 56 -9.32 -12.77 1.49
N ARG A 57 -8.82 -13.07 0.30
CA ARG A 57 -7.53 -12.59 -0.21
C ARG A 57 -7.62 -12.24 -1.68
N HIS A 58 -6.61 -11.56 -2.21
CA HIS A 58 -6.44 -11.46 -3.65
C HIS A 58 -5.27 -12.35 -4.12
N SER A 59 -5.39 -12.92 -5.33
CA SER A 59 -4.29 -13.67 -5.97
C SER A 59 -4.41 -13.49 -7.48
N SER A 60 -3.32 -13.10 -8.13
CA SER A 60 -3.36 -12.58 -9.52
C SER A 60 -4.45 -11.52 -9.71
N PHE A 61 -4.68 -10.71 -8.68
CA PHE A 61 -5.71 -9.67 -8.61
C PHE A 61 -7.17 -10.14 -8.72
N LEU A 62 -7.42 -11.43 -8.51
CA LEU A 62 -8.74 -12.02 -8.38
C LEU A 62 -9.04 -12.31 -6.90
N GLY A 63 -10.30 -12.16 -6.48
CA GLY A 63 -10.72 -12.42 -5.10
C GLY A 63 -10.87 -13.92 -4.82
N TYR A 64 -10.27 -14.43 -3.76
CA TYR A 64 -10.32 -15.84 -3.39
C TYR A 64 -10.48 -16.01 -1.88
N LEU A 65 -10.77 -17.24 -1.49
CA LEU A 65 -10.79 -17.71 -0.11
C LEU A 65 -9.61 -18.68 0.11
N SER A 66 -8.61 -18.30 0.89
CA SER A 66 -7.44 -19.15 1.20
C SER A 66 -7.15 -19.22 2.68
N ASP A 67 -6.47 -20.27 3.12
CA ASP A 67 -5.87 -20.30 4.44
C ASP A 67 -4.42 -19.79 4.35
N PRO A 68 -4.12 -18.55 4.80
CA PRO A 68 -2.78 -17.98 4.71
C PRO A 68 -1.77 -18.67 5.64
N ARG A 69 -2.22 -19.53 6.56
CA ARG A 69 -1.34 -20.27 7.50
C ARG A 69 -0.78 -21.55 6.89
N LEU A 70 -1.30 -21.99 5.74
CA LEU A 70 -0.75 -23.15 5.06
C LEU A 70 0.68 -22.86 4.58
N PRO A 71 1.66 -23.72 4.91
CA PRO A 71 3.05 -23.50 4.54
C PRO A 71 3.20 -23.34 3.02
N ASN A 72 3.73 -22.21 2.59
CA ASN A 72 4.13 -21.99 1.21
C ASN A 72 5.32 -21.02 1.15
N PRO A 73 6.13 -21.04 0.07
CA PRO A 73 7.31 -20.18 -0.05
C PRO A 73 7.01 -18.67 0.07
N ASN A 74 5.75 -18.28 -0.13
CA ASN A 74 5.27 -16.90 -0.13
C ASN A 74 4.31 -16.63 1.04
N THR A 75 4.46 -17.33 2.17
CA THR A 75 3.54 -17.21 3.32
C THR A 75 3.33 -15.75 3.73
N LYS A 76 4.40 -14.93 3.79
CA LYS A 76 4.30 -13.48 4.06
C LYS A 76 3.35 -12.77 3.08
N VAL A 77 3.43 -13.08 1.78
CA VAL A 77 2.58 -12.49 0.75
C VAL A 77 1.13 -12.90 0.95
N GLU A 78 0.83 -14.16 1.31
CA GLU A 78 -0.54 -14.61 1.59
C GLU A 78 -1.19 -13.85 2.76
N PHE A 79 -0.43 -13.58 3.83
CA PHE A 79 -0.93 -12.76 4.96
C PHE A 79 -1.19 -11.30 4.55
N GLU A 80 -0.34 -10.73 3.69
CA GLU A 80 -0.50 -9.37 3.15
C GLU A 80 -1.69 -9.28 2.17
N ASP A 81 -1.84 -10.29 1.30
CA ASP A 81 -2.93 -10.40 0.32
C ASP A 81 -4.31 -10.57 0.99
N ALA A 82 -4.34 -11.11 2.20
CA ALA A 82 -5.53 -11.30 3.03
C ALA A 82 -5.82 -10.10 3.96
N THR A 83 -5.12 -8.98 3.80
CA THR A 83 -5.28 -7.79 4.65
C THR A 83 -5.67 -6.57 3.83
N PHE A 84 -6.63 -5.81 4.35
CA PHE A 84 -7.24 -4.71 3.62
C PHE A 84 -7.42 -3.47 4.49
N ASP A 85 -7.30 -2.30 3.88
CA ASP A 85 -7.82 -1.06 4.45
C ASP A 85 -9.31 -0.97 4.09
N VAL A 86 -10.18 -0.87 5.09
CA VAL A 86 -11.62 -0.67 4.88
C VAL A 86 -11.90 0.83 4.98
N LEU A 87 -12.25 1.45 3.86
CA LEU A 87 -12.40 2.91 3.75
C LEU A 87 -13.85 3.29 3.43
N PRO A 88 -14.25 4.55 3.62
CA PRO A 88 -15.52 5.05 3.11
C PRO A 88 -15.72 4.67 1.65
N GLY A 89 -16.92 4.20 1.31
CA GLY A 89 -17.24 3.79 -0.05
C GLY A 89 -17.16 4.95 -1.03
N PHE A 90 -16.68 4.68 -2.23
CA PHE A 90 -16.67 5.66 -3.32
C PHE A 90 -18.07 6.09 -3.77
N SER A 91 -19.09 5.29 -3.49
CA SER A 91 -20.49 5.52 -3.82
C SER A 91 -21.40 4.84 -2.80
N CYS A 92 -22.60 5.37 -2.61
CA CYS A 92 -23.62 4.82 -1.72
C CYS A 92 -24.97 4.82 -2.40
N ARG A 93 -25.85 3.95 -1.92
CA ARG A 93 -27.24 3.89 -2.35
C ARG A 93 -28.09 4.67 -1.35
N GLN A 94 -28.78 5.70 -1.80
CA GLN A 94 -29.77 6.42 -0.98
C GLN A 94 -29.22 6.90 0.38
N ASN A 95 -28.00 7.45 0.42
CA ASN A 95 -27.28 7.84 1.64
C ASN A 95 -26.95 6.70 2.63
N ILE A 96 -27.15 5.43 2.27
CA ILE A 96 -26.76 4.32 3.13
C ILE A 96 -25.23 4.22 3.13
N PRO A 97 -24.57 4.31 4.30
CA PRO A 97 -23.12 4.20 4.37
C PRO A 97 -22.61 2.92 3.71
N SER A 98 -21.54 3.06 2.95
CA SER A 98 -20.89 1.98 2.23
C SER A 98 -19.38 2.01 2.48
N VAL A 99 -18.71 0.94 2.09
CA VAL A 99 -17.26 0.79 2.19
C VAL A 99 -16.64 0.46 0.83
N SER A 100 -15.41 0.90 0.65
CA SER A 100 -14.52 0.46 -0.42
C SER A 100 -13.29 -0.18 0.21
N ILE A 101 -12.92 -1.35 -0.29
CA ILE A 101 -11.91 -2.20 0.33
C ILE A 101 -10.63 -2.12 -0.50
N ARG A 102 -9.55 -1.59 0.09
CA ARG A 102 -8.26 -1.41 -0.58
C ARG A 102 -7.29 -2.50 -0.17
N SER A 103 -6.53 -3.04 -1.12
CA SER A 103 -5.45 -3.97 -0.80
C SER A 103 -4.36 -3.29 0.02
N ARG A 104 -3.90 -3.95 1.09
CA ARG A 104 -2.86 -3.40 1.97
C ARG A 104 -1.50 -3.32 1.29
N ASN A 105 -1.12 -4.36 0.54
CA ASN A 105 0.17 -4.48 -0.13
C ASN A 105 0.18 -3.96 -1.57
N TYR A 106 -1.00 -3.79 -2.19
CA TYR A 106 -1.15 -3.10 -3.47
C TYR A 106 -2.08 -1.88 -3.31
N PRO A 107 -1.60 -0.75 -2.77
CA PRO A 107 -2.45 0.38 -2.36
C PRO A 107 -3.14 1.11 -3.52
N LYS A 108 -2.77 0.83 -4.78
CA LYS A 108 -3.50 1.33 -5.96
C LYS A 108 -4.72 0.48 -6.32
N ARG A 109 -4.90 -0.68 -5.68
CA ARG A 109 -5.90 -1.68 -6.05
C ARG A 109 -7.04 -1.77 -5.04
N TRP A 110 -8.23 -1.85 -5.59
CA TRP A 110 -9.49 -1.85 -4.84
C TRP A 110 -10.33 -3.05 -5.21
N MET A 111 -10.96 -3.64 -4.20
CA MET A 111 -11.96 -4.67 -4.40
C MET A 111 -13.12 -4.08 -5.20
N ARG A 112 -13.45 -4.73 -6.32
CA ARG A 112 -14.63 -4.41 -7.13
C ARG A 112 -15.21 -5.67 -7.73
N HIS A 113 -16.46 -5.59 -8.16
CA HIS A 113 -17.03 -6.64 -9.02
C HIS A 113 -16.86 -6.28 -10.50
N SER A 114 -16.63 -7.29 -11.35
CA SER A 114 -16.63 -7.17 -12.81
C SER A 114 -17.00 -8.50 -13.42
N PHE A 115 -17.97 -8.54 -14.33
CA PHE A 115 -18.56 -9.80 -14.83
C PHE A 115 -18.97 -10.73 -13.68
N TRP A 116 -19.48 -10.16 -12.58
CA TRP A 116 -19.82 -10.84 -11.32
C TRP A 116 -18.65 -11.46 -10.56
N ARG A 117 -17.41 -11.38 -11.07
CA ARG A 117 -16.21 -11.85 -10.37
C ARG A 117 -15.68 -10.73 -9.48
N ILE A 118 -15.30 -11.05 -8.24
CA ILE A 118 -14.58 -10.11 -7.39
C ILE A 118 -13.11 -10.04 -7.81
N ARG A 119 -12.61 -8.81 -7.97
CA ARG A 119 -11.26 -8.49 -8.45
C ARG A 119 -10.66 -7.35 -7.63
N PHE A 120 -9.35 -7.17 -7.76
CA PHE A 120 -8.58 -6.08 -7.17
C PHE A 120 -7.91 -5.26 -8.27
N ASP A 121 -8.64 -4.29 -8.80
CA ASP A 121 -8.21 -3.51 -9.95
C ASP A 121 -7.76 -2.10 -9.52
N GLU A 122 -6.89 -1.50 -10.33
CA GLU A 122 -6.56 -0.07 -10.23
C GLU A 122 -7.68 0.77 -10.85
N TYR A 123 -7.64 2.09 -10.64
CA TYR A 123 -8.61 2.99 -11.27
C TYR A 123 -8.55 2.88 -12.80
N ASP A 124 -9.72 2.86 -13.42
CA ASP A 124 -9.90 2.68 -14.86
C ASP A 124 -9.61 3.95 -15.68
N GLN A 125 -9.56 5.12 -15.05
CA GLN A 125 -9.22 6.41 -15.68
C GLN A 125 -7.92 6.99 -15.12
N GLY A 126 -6.91 6.14 -14.91
CA GLY A 126 -5.57 6.55 -14.50
C GLY A 126 -5.53 7.05 -13.05
N ALA A 127 -5.51 8.37 -12.85
CA ALA A 127 -5.37 8.96 -11.52
C ALA A 127 -6.68 9.00 -10.72
N GLN A 128 -7.84 8.80 -11.35
CA GLN A 128 -9.16 8.88 -10.71
C GLN A 128 -10.06 7.71 -11.13
N PRO A 129 -10.98 7.25 -10.27
CA PRO A 129 -11.95 6.22 -10.63
C PRO A 129 -13.11 6.81 -11.44
N SER A 130 -13.56 6.11 -12.49
CA SER A 130 -14.82 6.42 -13.17
C SER A 130 -16.02 6.21 -12.25
N ASP A 131 -17.18 6.77 -12.60
CA ASP A 131 -18.41 6.53 -11.83
C ASP A 131 -18.85 5.05 -11.83
N LEU A 132 -18.51 4.31 -12.89
CA LEU A 132 -18.72 2.86 -12.93
C LEU A 132 -17.82 2.17 -11.90
N PHE A 133 -16.54 2.49 -11.87
CA PHE A 133 -15.61 1.96 -10.89
C PHE A 133 -16.05 2.25 -9.46
N LYS A 134 -16.45 3.51 -9.18
CA LYS A 134 -16.93 3.91 -7.84
C LYS A 134 -18.11 3.05 -7.39
N LYS A 135 -19.07 2.80 -8.30
CA LYS A 135 -20.24 1.95 -8.05
C LYS A 135 -19.87 0.48 -7.86
N ASP A 136 -18.99 -0.04 -8.70
CA ASP A 136 -18.56 -1.45 -8.66
C ASP A 136 -17.65 -1.78 -7.46
N ALA A 137 -16.95 -0.79 -6.94
CA ALA A 137 -16.02 -0.90 -5.81
C ALA A 137 -16.61 -0.47 -4.47
N SER A 138 -17.93 -0.28 -4.40
CA SER A 138 -18.63 0.13 -3.17
C SER A 138 -19.62 -0.93 -2.71
N PHE A 139 -19.56 -1.26 -1.41
CA PHE A 139 -20.38 -2.30 -0.80
C PHE A 139 -21.00 -1.80 0.51
N GLU A 140 -22.27 -2.10 0.75
CA GLU A 140 -22.88 -1.96 2.08
C GLU A 140 -22.39 -3.14 2.93
N MET A 141 -21.74 -2.84 4.07
CA MET A 141 -21.39 -3.86 5.06
C MET A 141 -22.59 -4.04 6.00
N VAL A 142 -23.38 -5.08 5.75
CA VAL A 142 -24.63 -5.35 6.48
C VAL A 142 -24.43 -6.47 7.52
N PRO A 143 -25.32 -6.61 8.52
CA PRO A 143 -25.34 -7.80 9.37
C PRO A 143 -25.30 -9.07 8.54
N GLY A 144 -24.47 -10.03 8.93
CA GLY A 144 -24.24 -11.22 8.13
C GLY A 144 -25.53 -12.01 7.92
N LEU A 145 -25.72 -12.48 6.68
CA LEU A 145 -26.95 -13.17 6.28
C LEU A 145 -27.21 -14.44 7.12
N ALA A 146 -26.17 -15.05 7.70
CA ALA A 146 -26.28 -16.19 8.60
C ALA A 146 -26.55 -15.82 10.08
N GLY A 147 -26.88 -14.56 10.39
CA GLY A 147 -27.25 -14.10 11.74
C GLY A 147 -26.07 -13.70 12.63
N GLN A 148 -24.85 -13.68 12.10
CA GLN A 148 -23.63 -13.25 12.80
C GLN A 148 -22.63 -12.67 11.81
N CYS A 149 -21.60 -11.99 12.29
CA CYS A 149 -20.55 -11.42 11.44
C CYS A 149 -21.13 -10.43 10.40
N VAL A 150 -20.50 -10.28 9.22
CA VAL A 150 -20.91 -9.31 8.20
C VAL A 150 -21.12 -9.94 6.82
N SER A 151 -21.95 -9.32 6.00
CA SER A 151 -22.08 -9.63 4.57
C SER A 151 -21.86 -8.36 3.75
N PHE A 152 -21.31 -8.50 2.54
CA PHE A 152 -21.05 -7.38 1.66
C PHE A 152 -22.09 -7.36 0.54
N ARG A 153 -22.97 -6.37 0.58
CA ARG A 153 -24.00 -6.15 -0.44
C ARG A 153 -23.51 -5.12 -1.44
N SER A 154 -23.67 -5.35 -2.74
CA SER A 154 -23.26 -4.36 -3.74
C SER A 154 -24.14 -3.10 -3.69
N VAL A 155 -23.52 -1.93 -3.82
CA VAL A 155 -24.23 -0.65 -3.88
C VAL A 155 -25.05 -0.51 -5.18
N ASN A 156 -24.49 -0.90 -6.32
CA ASN A 156 -25.16 -0.78 -7.63
C ASN A 156 -25.98 -2.01 -8.04
N TYR A 157 -25.80 -3.16 -7.38
CA TYR A 157 -26.64 -4.35 -7.52
C TYR A 157 -27.13 -4.82 -6.15
N PRO A 158 -28.15 -4.15 -5.56
CA PRO A 158 -28.58 -4.42 -4.18
C PRO A 158 -29.23 -5.79 -3.98
N ASP A 159 -29.60 -6.52 -5.03
CA ASP A 159 -30.03 -7.91 -4.92
C ASP A 159 -28.86 -8.89 -4.76
N ARG A 160 -27.60 -8.41 -4.81
CA ARG A 160 -26.40 -9.24 -4.84
C ARG A 160 -25.45 -9.04 -3.66
N TYR A 161 -24.79 -10.14 -3.31
CA TYR A 161 -23.85 -10.22 -2.20
C TYR A 161 -22.53 -10.87 -2.64
N ILE A 162 -21.43 -10.43 -2.07
CA ILE A 162 -20.16 -11.15 -2.17
C ILE A 162 -20.34 -12.48 -1.44
N ARG A 163 -20.03 -13.57 -2.14
CA ARG A 163 -19.95 -14.91 -1.55
C ARG A 163 -18.77 -15.68 -2.11
N HIS A 164 -18.38 -16.73 -1.43
CA HIS A 164 -17.46 -17.70 -2.00
C HIS A 164 -18.21 -18.85 -2.71
N ARG A 165 -17.60 -19.41 -3.76
CA ARG A 165 -17.88 -20.76 -4.30
C ARG A 165 -16.62 -21.29 -4.93
N ASN A 166 -16.32 -22.58 -4.74
CA ASN A 166 -15.07 -23.18 -5.21
C ASN A 166 -13.83 -22.35 -4.82
N PHE A 167 -13.86 -21.75 -3.62
CA PHE A 167 -12.85 -20.83 -3.10
C PHE A 167 -12.66 -19.52 -3.88
N GLU A 168 -13.49 -19.22 -4.86
CA GLU A 168 -13.50 -17.95 -5.59
C GLU A 168 -14.55 -17.00 -5.03
N LEU A 169 -14.29 -15.70 -5.08
CA LEU A 169 -15.25 -14.68 -4.68
C LEU A 169 -16.07 -14.16 -5.87
N TRP A 170 -17.39 -14.22 -5.72
CA TRP A 170 -18.36 -13.85 -6.72
C TRP A 170 -19.42 -12.91 -6.14
N LEU A 171 -20.00 -12.06 -6.99
CA LEU A 171 -21.14 -11.20 -6.68
C LEU A 171 -22.42 -11.81 -7.28
N ASP A 172 -23.14 -12.56 -6.45
CA ASP A 172 -24.30 -13.32 -6.90
C ASP A 172 -25.59 -12.84 -6.25
N VAL A 173 -26.70 -13.09 -6.94
CA VAL A 173 -28.05 -12.79 -6.46
C VAL A 173 -28.31 -13.61 -5.20
N LEU A 174 -28.92 -12.97 -4.19
CA LEU A 174 -29.31 -13.66 -2.97
C LEU A 174 -30.24 -14.83 -3.27
N GLU A 175 -29.75 -16.04 -2.99
CA GLU A 175 -30.58 -17.23 -2.90
C GLU A 175 -30.88 -17.49 -1.43
N ASN A 176 -32.16 -17.65 -1.06
CA ASN A 176 -32.56 -17.77 0.34
C ASN A 176 -32.29 -19.17 0.93
N THR A 177 -31.08 -19.70 0.71
CA THR A 177 -30.61 -21.01 1.20
C THR A 177 -29.61 -20.83 2.34
N ASP A 178 -29.54 -21.80 3.26
CA ASP A 178 -28.54 -21.77 4.33
C ASP A 178 -27.11 -21.73 3.80
N LEU A 179 -26.84 -22.44 2.71
CA LEU A 179 -25.52 -22.48 2.09
C LEU A 179 -25.13 -21.09 1.57
N PHE A 180 -25.99 -20.43 0.79
CA PHE A 180 -25.70 -19.08 0.30
C PHE A 180 -25.46 -18.12 1.46
N ARG A 181 -26.33 -18.14 2.49
CA ARG A 181 -26.20 -17.25 3.65
C ARG A 181 -24.85 -17.45 4.34
N ARG A 182 -24.38 -18.69 4.48
CA ARG A 182 -23.06 -19.01 5.05
C ARG A 182 -21.90 -18.64 4.14
N ASP A 183 -22.02 -18.87 2.83
CA ASP A 183 -21.00 -18.53 1.84
C ASP A 183 -20.81 -17.01 1.68
N ALA A 184 -21.87 -16.24 1.92
CA ALA A 184 -21.90 -14.79 1.85
C ALA A 184 -21.63 -14.09 3.20
N THR A 185 -21.33 -14.84 4.27
CA THR A 185 -21.06 -14.28 5.59
C THR A 185 -19.58 -14.41 5.94
N PHE A 186 -18.96 -13.31 6.34
CA PHE A 186 -17.56 -13.21 6.70
C PHE A 186 -17.38 -12.52 8.04
N CYS A 187 -16.48 -13.03 8.87
CA CYS A 187 -16.18 -12.46 10.17
C CYS A 187 -14.98 -11.52 10.07
N LYS A 188 -15.18 -10.27 10.51
CA LYS A 188 -14.11 -9.28 10.63
C LYS A 188 -13.09 -9.79 11.65
N GLN A 189 -11.82 -9.74 11.27
CA GLN A 189 -10.69 -10.23 12.05
C GLN A 189 -9.62 -9.13 12.10
N PRO A 190 -8.77 -9.13 13.14
CA PRO A 190 -7.56 -8.32 13.14
C PRO A 190 -6.74 -8.55 11.85
N PRO A 191 -5.95 -7.57 11.41
CA PRO A 191 -5.15 -7.69 10.20
C PRO A 191 -4.23 -8.91 10.30
N ARG A 192 -4.24 -9.72 9.24
CA ARG A 192 -3.39 -10.92 9.13
C ARG A 192 -1.95 -10.54 8.75
N ALA A 193 -1.76 -9.43 8.05
CA ALA A 193 -0.44 -8.86 7.82
C ALA A 193 0.25 -8.57 9.17
N GLY A 194 1.48 -9.03 9.33
CA GLY A 194 2.23 -8.93 10.58
C GLY A 194 2.01 -10.08 11.55
N TYR A 195 1.04 -10.98 11.34
CA TYR A 195 0.92 -12.20 12.17
C TYR A 195 2.10 -13.17 11.94
N TYR A 196 2.75 -13.10 10.77
CA TYR A 196 4.04 -13.77 10.53
C TYR A 196 5.16 -13.24 11.43
N ARG A 197 5.12 -11.95 11.84
CA ARG A 197 6.08 -11.42 12.83
C ARG A 197 5.88 -12.08 14.18
N ALA A 198 4.65 -12.36 14.60
CA ALA A 198 4.39 -12.98 15.89
C ALA A 198 4.92 -14.43 15.96
N THR A 199 4.88 -15.20 14.87
CA THR A 199 5.40 -16.57 14.86
C THR A 199 6.91 -16.65 14.60
N ASP A 200 7.50 -15.69 13.88
CA ASP A 200 8.97 -15.60 13.74
C ASP A 200 9.62 -15.01 15.01
N GLU A 201 9.07 -13.94 15.59
CA GLU A 201 9.61 -13.28 16.79
C GLU A 201 9.38 -14.09 18.05
N SER A 202 8.26 -14.82 18.20
CA SER A 202 8.04 -15.71 19.36
C SER A 202 8.94 -16.95 19.35
N SER A 203 9.57 -17.29 18.22
CA SER A 203 10.58 -18.34 18.13
C SER A 203 12.01 -17.81 18.25
N LYS A 204 12.20 -16.49 18.20
CA LYS A 204 13.49 -15.86 18.37
C LYS A 204 13.78 -15.73 19.88
N PRO A 205 14.90 -16.28 20.39
CA PRO A 205 15.37 -15.94 21.73
C PRO A 205 15.43 -14.42 21.86
N PRO A 206 15.10 -13.83 23.03
CA PRO A 206 15.11 -12.38 23.22
C PRO A 206 16.38 -11.79 22.62
N ASP A 207 16.21 -10.89 21.66
CA ASP A 207 17.30 -10.30 20.90
C ASP A 207 18.29 -9.64 21.87
N THR A 208 19.44 -10.27 22.08
CA THR A 208 20.63 -9.54 22.47
C THR A 208 20.82 -8.43 21.43
N PRO A 209 20.96 -7.15 21.84
CA PRO A 209 21.19 -6.05 20.93
C PRO A 209 22.24 -6.42 19.88
N PRO A 210 22.03 -6.11 18.57
CA PRO A 210 22.97 -6.47 17.53
C PRO A 210 24.37 -5.97 17.90
N THR A 211 25.33 -6.89 18.05
CA THR A 211 26.71 -6.52 18.40
C THR A 211 27.31 -5.72 17.25
N ILE A 212 27.63 -4.44 17.48
CA ILE A 212 28.21 -3.57 16.46
C ILE A 212 29.57 -4.15 16.05
N PRO A 213 29.82 -4.41 14.75
CA PRO A 213 31.11 -4.91 14.31
C PRO A 213 32.18 -3.84 14.49
N THR A 214 33.43 -4.26 14.66
CA THR A 214 34.56 -3.34 14.80
C THR A 214 35.64 -3.65 13.78
N ILE A 215 36.26 -2.61 13.24
CA ILE A 215 37.42 -2.70 12.37
C ILE A 215 38.60 -1.90 12.92
N SER A 216 39.80 -2.36 12.58
CA SER A 216 41.06 -1.66 12.75
C SER A 216 41.79 -1.67 11.41
N VAL A 217 42.45 -0.57 11.07
CA VAL A 217 43.22 -0.45 9.85
C VAL A 217 44.65 -0.07 10.21
N SER A 218 45.63 -0.76 9.63
CA SER A 218 47.04 -0.45 9.78
C SER A 218 47.71 -0.31 8.41
N LEU A 219 48.86 0.37 8.38
CA LEU A 219 49.65 0.64 7.18
C LEU A 219 50.93 -0.20 7.22
N PRO A 220 50.89 -1.50 6.87
CA PRO A 220 52.08 -2.33 6.87
C PRO A 220 53.15 -1.86 5.87
N GLN A 221 52.74 -1.23 4.76
CA GLN A 221 53.61 -0.73 3.69
C GLN A 221 52.97 0.53 3.07
N SER A 222 53.76 1.32 2.31
CA SER A 222 53.21 2.48 1.58
C SER A 222 52.06 2.03 0.65
N GLN A 223 50.94 2.75 0.69
CA GLN A 223 49.73 2.50 -0.11
C GLN A 223 49.06 1.12 0.09
N THR A 224 49.47 0.37 1.12
CA THR A 224 48.91 -0.94 1.45
C THR A 224 48.30 -0.88 2.84
N PHE A 225 46.99 -1.13 2.93
CA PHE A 225 46.21 -1.04 4.16
C PHE A 225 45.77 -2.43 4.58
N LEU A 226 46.13 -2.84 5.79
CA LEU A 226 45.63 -4.06 6.39
C LEU A 226 44.36 -3.74 7.19
N VAL A 227 43.22 -4.21 6.72
CA VAL A 227 41.93 -4.08 7.40
C VAL A 227 41.64 -5.38 8.15
N GLN A 228 41.60 -5.28 9.47
CA GLN A 228 41.19 -6.36 10.35
C GLN A 228 39.87 -5.99 11.02
N GLY A 229 39.06 -6.97 11.36
CA GLY A 229 37.81 -6.70 12.07
C GLY A 229 37.17 -7.93 12.66
N SER A 230 36.19 -7.70 13.53
CA SER A 230 35.51 -8.72 14.33
C SER A 230 34.06 -8.32 14.59
N GLY A 231 33.24 -9.29 15.00
CA GLY A 231 31.83 -9.06 15.32
C GLY A 231 30.93 -9.02 14.08
N PHE A 232 31.40 -9.53 12.94
CA PHE A 232 30.58 -9.75 11.75
C PHE A 232 29.86 -11.10 11.82
N LEU A 233 28.75 -11.24 11.09
CA LEU A 233 28.06 -12.52 10.96
C LEU A 233 28.96 -13.56 10.26
N PRO A 234 29.17 -14.76 10.87
CA PRO A 234 30.00 -15.81 10.27
C PRO A 234 29.60 -16.17 8.84
N GLY A 235 30.58 -16.22 7.93
CA GLY A 235 30.37 -16.58 6.52
C GLY A 235 29.61 -15.55 5.68
N LYS A 236 29.28 -14.37 6.23
CA LYS A 236 28.65 -13.30 5.45
C LYS A 236 29.66 -12.47 4.68
N GLN A 237 29.23 -11.97 3.54
CA GLN A 237 29.99 -10.99 2.78
C GLN A 237 30.04 -9.68 3.58
N VAL A 238 31.24 -9.14 3.74
CA VAL A 238 31.51 -7.86 4.40
C VAL A 238 31.90 -6.85 3.34
N ALA A 239 31.16 -5.75 3.28
CA ALA A 239 31.45 -4.60 2.43
C ALA A 239 32.26 -3.58 3.24
N ILE A 240 33.48 -3.29 2.79
CA ILE A 240 34.37 -2.27 3.33
C ILE A 240 34.26 -1.03 2.45
N ARG A 241 33.74 0.05 3.02
CA ARG A 241 33.63 1.36 2.39
C ARG A 241 34.84 2.21 2.75
N ILE A 242 35.39 2.87 1.75
CA ILE A 242 36.50 3.82 1.87
C ILE A 242 36.05 5.13 1.24
N ALA A 243 36.14 6.20 2.01
CA ALA A 243 35.89 7.57 1.57
C ALA A 243 37.15 8.41 1.79
N ASP A 244 37.35 9.48 1.02
CA ASP A 244 38.38 10.48 1.28
C ASP A 244 37.73 11.89 1.41
N ASP A 245 38.53 12.88 1.79
CA ASP A 245 38.08 14.28 1.86
C ASP A 245 37.81 14.90 0.46
N ALA A 246 38.18 14.23 -0.63
CA ALA A 246 38.31 14.81 -1.98
C ALA A 246 37.41 14.21 -3.07
N LEU A 247 36.76 13.05 -2.87
CA LEU A 247 36.12 12.30 -3.94
C LEU A 247 34.81 11.58 -3.56
N ASN A 248 33.86 11.90 -4.42
CA ASN A 248 32.85 11.01 -4.96
C ASN A 248 33.49 10.28 -6.17
N PRO A 249 33.36 8.95 -6.35
CA PRO A 249 32.62 7.99 -5.53
C PRO A 249 33.46 7.32 -4.43
N ASN A 250 32.78 6.89 -3.36
CA ASN A 250 33.36 5.99 -2.36
C ASN A 250 33.85 4.70 -3.03
N LEU A 251 34.98 4.17 -2.56
CA LEU A 251 35.47 2.85 -2.97
C LEU A 251 34.86 1.77 -2.07
N PHE A 252 34.52 0.64 -2.67
CA PHE A 252 33.99 -0.51 -1.96
C PHE A 252 34.82 -1.75 -2.27
N TYR A 253 35.27 -2.42 -1.22
CA TYR A 253 35.92 -3.72 -1.28
C TYR A 253 35.05 -4.74 -0.56
N TYR A 254 35.12 -5.99 -1.00
CA TYR A 254 34.32 -7.06 -0.44
C TYR A 254 35.21 -8.20 0.01
N THR A 255 34.90 -8.75 1.18
CA THR A 255 35.49 -9.98 1.71
C THR A 255 34.40 -10.84 2.33
N THR A 256 34.75 -12.02 2.83
CA THR A 256 33.82 -12.89 3.56
C THR A 256 34.33 -13.07 4.98
N ALA A 257 33.47 -12.88 5.97
CA ALA A 257 33.81 -13.12 7.37
C ALA A 257 34.10 -14.61 7.60
N THR A 258 35.12 -14.90 8.40
CA THR A 258 35.45 -16.27 8.81
C THR A 258 34.33 -16.89 9.66
N ALA A 259 34.46 -18.18 10.00
CA ALA A 259 33.55 -18.85 10.93
C ALA A 259 33.46 -18.16 12.31
N ASN A 260 34.51 -17.41 12.69
CA ASN A 260 34.56 -16.65 13.94
C ASN A 260 34.09 -15.19 13.79
N GLY A 261 33.52 -14.82 12.63
CA GLY A 261 33.02 -13.46 12.39
C GLY A 261 34.13 -12.42 12.25
N SER A 262 35.33 -12.84 11.86
CA SER A 262 36.49 -11.96 11.68
C SER A 262 36.79 -11.73 10.20
N ILE A 263 37.40 -10.59 9.89
CA ILE A 263 37.96 -10.29 8.56
C ILE A 263 39.44 -9.95 8.69
N ASN A 264 40.20 -10.27 7.66
CA ASN A 264 41.59 -9.85 7.52
C ASN A 264 41.86 -9.68 6.01
N MET A 265 41.98 -8.44 5.56
CA MET A 265 42.08 -8.11 4.13
C MET A 265 43.15 -7.05 3.90
N THR A 266 44.03 -7.30 2.94
CA THR A 266 45.01 -6.33 2.47
C THR A 266 44.44 -5.59 1.27
N LEU A 267 44.42 -4.26 1.35
CA LEU A 267 43.89 -3.36 0.33
C LEU A 267 45.05 -2.51 -0.22
N SER A 268 45.31 -2.63 -1.52
CA SER A 268 46.19 -1.71 -2.24
C SER A 268 45.35 -0.57 -2.78
N ILE A 269 45.53 0.63 -2.21
CA ILE A 269 44.73 1.80 -2.54
C ILE A 269 45.67 2.84 -3.14
N PRO A 270 45.53 3.16 -4.44
CA PRO A 270 46.23 4.30 -5.02
C PRO A 270 45.60 5.56 -4.43
N CYS A 271 46.27 6.23 -3.49
CA CYS A 271 45.72 7.40 -2.81
C CYS A 271 46.63 8.62 -2.96
N SER A 272 46.01 9.79 -3.10
CA SER A 272 46.66 11.09 -3.01
C SER A 272 46.86 11.48 -1.54
N PRO A 273 47.82 12.36 -1.20
CA PRO A 273 47.98 12.86 0.16
C PRO A 273 46.66 13.42 0.72
N GLY A 274 46.18 12.85 1.82
CA GLY A 274 44.85 13.17 2.37
C GLY A 274 44.39 12.17 3.42
N ARG A 275 43.20 12.38 4.00
CA ARG A 275 42.60 11.44 4.96
C ARG A 275 41.67 10.47 4.25
N LEU A 276 41.77 9.20 4.64
CA LEU A 276 40.89 8.12 4.26
C LEU A 276 40.06 7.67 5.47
N TYR A 277 38.79 7.40 5.24
CA TYR A 277 37.82 6.93 6.24
C TYR A 277 37.34 5.53 5.85
N PHE A 278 37.61 4.56 6.72
CA PHE A 278 37.25 3.17 6.53
C PHE A 278 36.06 2.82 7.42
N SER A 279 35.07 2.13 6.88
CA SER A 279 33.93 1.57 7.60
C SER A 279 33.49 0.26 6.95
N ALA A 280 32.87 -0.65 7.69
CA ALA A 280 32.44 -1.94 7.14
C ALA A 280 31.05 -2.36 7.63
N ASN A 281 30.33 -3.15 6.84
CA ASN A 281 29.06 -3.76 7.24
C ASN A 281 28.89 -5.16 6.61
N ASP A 282 28.04 -6.01 7.21
CA ASP A 282 27.78 -7.39 6.79
C ASP A 282 26.32 -7.65 6.37
N GLY A 283 25.59 -6.59 6.03
CA GLY A 283 24.18 -6.71 5.66
C GLY A 283 23.19 -6.53 6.81
N ARG A 284 23.63 -6.51 8.09
CA ARG A 284 22.74 -6.23 9.21
C ARG A 284 22.15 -4.83 9.12
N GLN A 285 20.88 -4.70 9.49
CA GLN A 285 20.15 -3.44 9.41
C GLN A 285 20.25 -2.64 10.70
N ASN A 286 20.29 -1.32 10.57
CA ASN A 286 20.14 -0.38 11.66
C ASN A 286 19.20 0.74 11.19
N SER A 287 17.97 0.75 11.69
CA SER A 287 16.96 1.75 11.32
C SER A 287 17.29 3.16 11.80
N SER A 288 18.25 3.31 12.73
CA SER A 288 18.73 4.61 13.20
C SER A 288 19.86 5.18 12.34
N ASP A 289 20.49 4.37 11.48
CA ASP A 289 21.50 4.83 10.53
C ASP A 289 20.86 5.29 9.22
N ARG A 290 21.37 6.38 8.62
CA ARG A 290 20.79 6.96 7.38
C ARG A 290 20.86 6.03 6.17
N THR A 291 21.80 5.09 6.16
CA THR A 291 21.92 4.07 5.11
C THR A 291 20.99 2.88 5.33
N GLY A 292 20.37 2.78 6.51
CA GLY A 292 19.60 1.61 6.94
C GLY A 292 20.46 0.42 7.36
N MET A 293 21.80 0.56 7.35
CA MET A 293 22.75 -0.52 7.60
C MET A 293 23.50 -0.33 8.92
N LEU A 294 23.82 -1.43 9.58
CA LEU A 294 24.66 -1.47 10.77
C LEU A 294 26.13 -1.41 10.35
N TRP A 295 26.71 -0.21 10.39
CA TRP A 295 28.12 0.01 10.13
C TRP A 295 28.99 -0.22 11.36
N SER A 296 30.25 -0.60 11.12
CA SER A 296 31.31 -0.61 12.12
C SER A 296 31.68 0.79 12.59
N ASN A 297 32.61 0.87 13.55
CA ASN A 297 33.34 2.12 13.79
C ASN A 297 34.02 2.62 12.50
N THR A 298 34.21 3.93 12.42
CA THR A 298 35.01 4.57 11.37
C THR A 298 36.47 4.64 11.82
N VAL A 299 37.39 4.17 10.98
CA VAL A 299 38.83 4.31 11.19
C VAL A 299 39.35 5.36 10.21
N THR A 300 40.11 6.33 10.70
CA THR A 300 40.68 7.39 9.87
C THR A 300 42.20 7.22 9.80
N LEU A 301 42.76 7.20 8.59
CA LEU A 301 44.20 7.15 8.35
C LEU A 301 44.59 8.18 7.29
N SER A 302 45.80 8.70 7.37
CA SER A 302 46.35 9.53 6.31
C SER A 302 47.01 8.65 5.25
N CYS A 303 46.71 8.92 3.99
CA CYS A 303 47.56 8.47 2.89
C CYS A 303 48.80 9.36 2.82
N GLN A 304 49.99 8.75 2.84
CA GLN A 304 51.28 9.41 2.67
C GLN A 304 51.91 9.00 1.34
#